data_AF-A0A2H9SCK8-F1
#
_entry.id   AF-A0A2H9SCK8-F1
#
_cell.length_a   1.000
_cell.length_b   1.000
_cell.length_c   1.000
_cell.angle_alpha   90.00
_cell.angle_beta   90.00
_cell.angle_gamma   90.00
#
_symmetry.space_group_name_H-M   'P 1'
#
loop_
_entity.id
_entity.type
_entity.pdbx_description
1 polymer ?
#
loop_
_entity_poly.entity_id
_entity_poly.type
_entity_poly.pdbx_seq_one_letter_code
_entity_poly.pdbx_strand_id
1 'polypeptide(L)'
;MTDLDPIIEMLSELSNDTAVPRNVRTKISDAKKKLVENEDKVAAMSSAVYDLDAVSNDINMPAHARTLIWNILSELEALKEEELKG
;
A
#
# COMPACT_ATOMS: atom_id res chain seq x y z
N MET A 1 7.06 14.98 -10.26
CA MET A 1 6.91 13.55 -10.55
C MET A 1 6.97 12.83 -9.22
N THR A 2 5.83 12.39 -8.72
CA THR A 2 5.68 11.80 -7.39
C THR A 2 6.59 10.59 -7.18
N ASP A 3 7.33 10.58 -6.09
CA ASP A 3 8.19 9.46 -5.69
C ASP A 3 7.37 8.44 -4.90
N LEU A 4 7.40 7.18 -5.33
CA LEU A 4 6.67 6.07 -4.70
C LEU A 4 7.61 5.07 -4.02
N ASP A 5 8.93 5.24 -4.15
CA ASP A 5 9.91 4.29 -3.63
C ASP A 5 9.79 4.09 -2.10
N PRO A 6 9.58 5.14 -1.28
CA PRO A 6 9.38 4.95 0.16
C PRO A 6 8.17 4.07 0.50
N ILE A 7 7.06 4.23 -0.24
CA ILE A 7 5.86 3.41 -0.05
C ILE A 7 6.13 1.96 -0.46
N ILE A 8 6.82 1.76 -1.58
CA ILE A 8 7.15 0.44 -2.10
C ILE A 8 8.06 -0.31 -1.12
N GLU A 9 9.02 0.38 -0.50
CA GLU A 9 9.89 -0.18 0.54
C GLU A 9 9.09 -0.60 1.78
N MET A 10 8.23 0.27 2.31
CA MET A 10 7.38 -0.05 3.46
C MET A 10 6.46 -1.25 3.20
N LEU A 11 5.84 -1.32 2.01
CA LEU A 11 5.03 -2.46 1.61
C LEU A 11 5.88 -3.73 1.45
N SER A 12 7.13 -3.59 1.00
CA SER A 12 8.08 -4.70 0.89
C SER A 12 8.43 -5.28 2.26
N GLU A 13 8.78 -4.43 3.23
CA GLU A 13 9.05 -4.84 4.61
C GLU A 13 7.86 -5.57 5.22
N LEU A 14 6.66 -4.97 5.10
CA LEU A 14 5.44 -5.55 5.67
C LEU A 14 5.04 -6.88 5.00
N SER A 15 5.28 -7.02 3.69
CA SER A 15 5.05 -8.28 2.96
C SER A 15 5.99 -9.42 3.37
N ASN A 16 7.14 -9.08 3.95
CA ASN A 16 8.15 -10.03 4.44
C ASN A 16 8.06 -10.28 5.96
N ASP A 17 7.25 -9.51 6.69
CA ASP A 17 7.06 -9.68 8.13
C ASP A 17 6.37 -11.01 8.46
N THR A 18 7.14 -11.96 8.99
CA THR A 18 6.64 -13.29 9.37
C THR A 18 5.56 -13.28 10.47
N ALA A 19 5.42 -12.18 11.23
CA ALA A 19 4.35 -12.01 12.21
C ALA A 19 2.99 -11.67 11.57
N VAL A 20 2.96 -11.29 10.29
CA VAL A 20 1.74 -11.02 9.53
C VAL A 20 1.26 -12.30 8.84
N PRO A 21 -0.03 -12.68 8.89
CA PRO A 21 -0.53 -13.88 8.20
C PRO A 21 -0.24 -13.91 6.70
N ARG A 22 0.05 -15.11 6.15
CA ARG A 22 0.44 -15.28 4.73
C ARG A 22 -0.57 -14.67 3.75
N ASN A 23 -1.87 -14.84 3.99
CA ASN A 23 -2.93 -14.28 3.15
C ASN A 23 -2.88 -12.74 3.11
N VAL A 24 -2.60 -12.10 4.25
CA VAL A 24 -2.45 -10.64 4.34
C VAL A 24 -1.19 -10.20 3.58
N ARG A 25 -0.05 -10.88 3.78
CA ARG A 25 1.20 -10.58 3.06
C ARG A 25 1.08 -10.72 1.54
N THR A 26 0.33 -11.70 1.06
CA THR A 26 0.03 -11.85 -0.38
C THR A 26 -0.75 -10.64 -0.90
N LYS A 27 -1.83 -10.22 -0.24
CA LYS A 27 -2.60 -9.03 -0.65
C LYS A 27 -1.76 -7.75 -0.66
N ILE A 28 -0.88 -7.57 0.34
CA ILE A 28 0.07 -6.44 0.40
C ILE A 28 1.04 -6.47 -0.78
N SER A 29 1.55 -7.66 -1.14
CA SER A 29 2.43 -7.83 -2.29
C SER A 29 1.74 -7.50 -3.61
N ASP A 30 0.46 -7.86 -3.75
CA ASP A 30 -0.33 -7.55 -4.93
C ASP A 30 -0.57 -6.04 -5.07
N ALA A 31 -0.88 -5.35 -3.96
CA ALA A 31 -1.00 -3.89 -3.94
C ALA A 31 0.32 -3.20 -4.32
N LYS A 32 1.45 -3.67 -3.77
CA LYS A 32 2.79 -3.17 -4.14
C LYS A 32 3.07 -3.34 -5.63
N LYS A 33 2.74 -4.50 -6.19
CA LYS A 33 2.94 -4.79 -7.62
C LYS A 33 2.21 -3.78 -8.51
N LYS A 34 0.99 -3.38 -8.15
CA LYS A 34 0.22 -2.36 -8.88
C LYS A 34 0.89 -0.99 -8.87
N LEU A 35 1.59 -0.62 -7.78
CA LEU A 35 2.36 0.63 -7.72
C LEU A 35 3.58 0.61 -8.63
N VAL A 36 4.18 -0.56 -8.86
CA VAL A 36 5.40 -0.72 -9.68
C VAL A 36 5.08 -0.87 -11.17
N GLU A 37 4.05 -1.62 -11.52
CA GLU A 37 3.78 -2.02 -12.91
C GLU A 37 2.92 -1.04 -13.69
N ASN A 38 2.20 -0.14 -13.02
CA ASN A 38 1.29 0.78 -13.68
C ASN A 38 1.98 2.10 -14.05
N GLU A 39 2.01 2.42 -15.33
CA GLU A 39 2.60 3.65 -15.86
C GLU A 39 1.82 4.91 -15.42
N ASP A 40 0.51 4.79 -15.22
CA ASP A 40 -0.33 5.86 -14.67
C ASP A 40 -0.28 5.81 -13.13
N LYS A 41 0.46 6.75 -12.54
CA LYS A 41 0.65 6.86 -11.09
C LYS A 41 -0.66 7.09 -10.33
N VAL A 42 -1.58 7.87 -10.87
CA VAL A 42 -2.87 8.14 -10.22
C VAL A 42 -3.71 6.87 -10.18
N ALA A 43 -3.76 6.14 -11.30
CA ALA A 43 -4.43 4.85 -11.37
C ALA A 43 -3.77 3.80 -10.47
N ALA A 44 -2.43 3.80 -10.41
CA ALA A 44 -1.63 2.94 -9.55
C ALA A 44 -1.97 3.16 -8.07
N MET A 45 -1.88 4.40 -7.59
CA MET A 45 -2.18 4.79 -6.21
C MET A 45 -3.63 4.49 -5.85
N SER A 46 -4.58 4.80 -6.74
CA SER A 46 -6.00 4.51 -6.51
C SER A 46 -6.27 3.01 -6.35
N SER A 47 -5.62 2.18 -7.17
CA SER A 47 -5.77 0.72 -7.10
C SER A 47 -5.12 0.14 -5.83
N ALA A 48 -3.96 0.67 -5.43
CA ALA A 48 -3.30 0.26 -4.20
C ALA A 48 -4.11 0.65 -2.96
N VAL A 49 -4.65 1.88 -2.90
CA VAL A 49 -5.52 2.34 -1.81
C VAL A 49 -6.73 1.41 -1.64
N TYR A 50 -7.39 1.04 -2.73
CA TYR A 50 -8.53 0.11 -2.69
C TYR A 50 -8.16 -1.25 -2.09
N ASP A 51 -7.05 -1.85 -2.53
CA ASP A 51 -6.61 -3.15 -2.00
C ASP A 51 -6.18 -3.07 -0.54
N LEU A 52 -5.43 -2.01 -0.19
CA LEU A 52 -4.89 -1.82 1.15
C LEU A 52 -5.99 -1.47 2.16
N ASP A 53 -7.06 -0.80 1.75
CA ASP A 53 -8.23 -0.60 2.60
C ASP A 53 -8.94 -1.93 2.91
N ALA A 54 -9.10 -2.81 1.91
CA ALA A 54 -9.63 -4.15 2.16
C ALA A 54 -8.73 -4.98 3.11
N VAL A 55 -7.40 -4.80 3.02
CA VAL A 55 -6.44 -5.37 3.96
C VAL A 55 -6.59 -4.74 5.35
N SER A 56 -6.77 -3.42 5.43
CA SER A 56 -6.95 -2.62 6.65
C SER A 56 -8.11 -3.13 7.51
N ASN A 57 -9.10 -3.76 6.87
CA ASN A 57 -10.31 -4.30 7.47
C ASN A 57 -10.28 -5.82 7.71
N ASP A 58 -9.20 -6.53 7.39
CA ASP A 58 -9.09 -7.98 7.62
C ASP A 58 -9.05 -8.29 9.14
N ILE A 59 -9.91 -9.22 9.58
CA ILE A 59 -10.01 -9.61 10.99
C ILE A 59 -8.74 -10.29 11.50
N ASN A 60 -7.96 -10.91 10.60
CA ASN A 60 -6.72 -11.58 10.96
C ASN A 60 -5.52 -10.62 11.02
N MET A 61 -5.72 -9.34 10.72
CA MET A 61 -4.60 -8.41 10.59
C MET A 61 -4.07 -7.97 11.97
N PRO A 62 -2.77 -8.19 12.27
CA PRO A 62 -2.16 -7.76 13.53
C PRO A 62 -2.25 -6.24 13.73
N ALA A 63 -2.28 -5.80 15.00
CA ALA A 63 -2.43 -4.38 15.33
C ALA A 63 -1.30 -3.52 14.74
N HIS A 64 -0.04 -3.98 14.83
CA HIS A 64 1.11 -3.23 14.31
C HIS A 64 1.05 -3.07 12.79
N ALA A 65 0.70 -4.14 12.07
CA ALA A 65 0.50 -4.10 10.63
C ALA A 65 -0.63 -3.15 10.25
N ARG A 66 -1.71 -3.09 11.04
CA ARG A 66 -2.85 -2.21 10.78
C ARG A 66 -2.47 -0.75 10.86
N THR A 67 -1.69 -0.38 11.87
CA THR A 67 -1.15 0.99 12.00
C THR A 67 -0.27 1.36 10.81
N LEU A 68 0.61 0.45 10.36
CA LEU A 68 1.46 0.70 9.20
C LEU A 68 0.65 0.87 7.91
N ILE A 69 -0.35 0.01 7.68
CA ILE A 69 -1.26 0.12 6.52
C ILE A 69 -2.00 1.46 6.53
N TRP A 70 -2.48 1.91 7.70
CA TRP A 70 -3.13 3.21 7.83
C TRP A 70 -2.21 4.37 7.44
N ASN A 71 -0.95 4.35 7.89
CA ASN A 71 0.03 5.37 7.50
C ASN A 71 0.27 5.37 5.99
N ILE A 72 0.47 4.18 5.39
CA ILE A 72 0.66 4.02 3.95
C ILE A 72 -0.55 4.53 3.16
N LEU A 73 -1.77 4.25 3.61
CA LEU A 73 -3.00 4.74 2.99
C LEU A 73 -3.05 6.27 2.97
N SER A 74 -2.79 6.91 4.12
CA SER A 74 -2.78 8.38 4.22
C SER A 74 -1.72 9.01 3.32
N GLU A 75 -0.54 8.41 3.22
CA GLU A 75 0.54 8.90 2.37
C GLU A 75 0.23 8.72 0.88
N LEU A 76 -0.30 7.56 0.48
CA LEU A 76 -0.76 7.32 -0.90
C LEU A 76 -1.84 8.31 -1.34
N GLU A 77 -2.77 8.66 -0.45
CA GLU A 77 -3.80 9.66 -0.74
C GLU A 77 -3.19 11.06 -0.95
N ALA A 78 -2.25 11.46 -0.09
CA ALA A 78 -1.56 12.74 -0.20
C ALA A 78 -0.74 12.84 -1.50
N LEU A 79 0.04 11.80 -1.82
CA LEU A 79 0.85 11.71 -3.04
C LEU A 79 -0.03 11.73 -4.31
N LYS A 80 -1.19 11.09 -4.25
CA LYS A 80 -2.17 11.12 -5.35
C LYS A 80 -2.75 12.52 -5.55
N GLU A 81 -3.08 13.23 -4.46
CA GLU A 81 -3.56 14.60 -4.56
C GLU A 81 -2.49 15.55 -5.11
N GLU A 82 -1.22 15.35 -4.76
CA GLU A 82 -0.09 16.10 -5.33
C GLU A 82 0.07 15.84 -6.83
N GLU A 83 0.08 14.57 -7.26
CA GLU A 83 0.23 14.20 -8.68
C GLU A 83 -0.94 14.73 -9.54
N LEU A 84 -2.16 14.83 -8.98
CA LEU A 84 -3.31 15.41 -9.68
C LEU A 84 -3.25 16.94 -9.84
N LYS A 85 -2.46 17.63 -9.02
CA LYS A 85 -2.29 19.09 -9.05
C LYS A 85 -1.12 19.55 -9.93
N GLY A 86 -0.17 18.67 -10.21
CA GLY A 86 1.00 18.89 -11.06
C GLY A 86 0.68 18.72 -12.54
#